data_AF-A0A3C0G174-F1
#
_entry.id   AF-A0A3C0G174-F1
#
_cell.length_a   1.000
_cell.length_b   1.000
_cell.length_c   1.000
_cell.angle_alpha   90.00
_cell.angle_beta   90.00
_cell.angle_gamma   90.00
#
_symmetry.space_group_name_H-M   'P 1'
#
loop_
_entity.id
_entity.type
_entity.pdbx_description
1 polymer ?
#
loop_
_entity_poly.entity_id
_entity_poly.type
_entity_poly.pdbx_seq_one_letter_code
_entity_poly.pdbx_strand_id
1 'polypeptide(L)'
;MVVVDYKTTADCSPKGFTSSIYKFDYHLQAAWYKRAYERAGYKVEGFAFVAQEKKLPYASKIFWISNADMDKGWVYLDRLITEYKSVVNGVDPTIYNTPHQVNIDIVWRKENE
;
A
#
# COMPACT_ATOMS: atom_id res chain seq x y z
N MET A 1 15.53 0.01 -16.34
CA MET A 1 15.52 -1.13 -15.39
C MET A 1 14.08 -1.54 -15.10
N VAL A 2 13.80 -2.84 -14.97
CA VAL A 2 12.51 -3.35 -14.50
C VAL A 2 12.64 -3.76 -13.04
N VAL A 3 11.71 -3.30 -12.20
CA VAL A 3 11.61 -3.73 -10.80
C VAL A 3 10.66 -4.92 -10.73
N VAL A 4 11.05 -5.98 -10.03
CA VAL A 4 10.24 -7.19 -9.89
C VAL A 4 9.97 -7.47 -8.42
N ASP A 5 8.70 -7.65 -8.07
CA ASP A 5 8.27 -8.04 -6.73
C ASP A 5 7.56 -9.40 -6.80
N TYR A 6 8.11 -10.39 -6.10
CA TYR A 6 7.54 -11.73 -6.03
C TYR A 6 6.52 -11.81 -4.89
N LYS A 7 5.31 -12.30 -5.21
CA LYS A 7 4.22 -12.49 -4.27
C LYS A 7 3.71 -13.92 -4.32
N THR A 8 3.40 -14.48 -3.16
CA THR A 8 2.54 -15.65 -3.08
C THR A 8 1.08 -15.22 -2.90
N THR A 9 0.14 -15.88 -3.58
CA THR A 9 -1.29 -15.53 -3.60
C THR A 9 -2.18 -16.76 -3.41
N ALA A 10 -3.44 -16.55 -3.08
CA ALA A 10 -4.45 -17.60 -3.10
C ALA A 10 -5.02 -17.84 -4.52
N ASP A 11 -4.98 -16.81 -5.37
CA ASP A 11 -5.53 -16.80 -6.73
C ASP A 11 -4.63 -15.92 -7.61
N CYS A 12 -3.97 -16.52 -8.61
CA CYS A 12 -3.15 -15.79 -9.59
C CYS A 12 -3.88 -15.53 -10.92
N SER A 13 -5.20 -15.72 -10.96
CA SER A 13 -6.02 -15.27 -12.08
C SER A 13 -6.00 -13.73 -12.19
N PRO A 14 -6.27 -13.16 -13.37
CA PRO A 14 -6.33 -11.71 -13.53
C PRO A 14 -7.30 -11.03 -12.57
N LYS A 15 -8.48 -11.62 -12.34
CA LYS A 15 -9.47 -11.09 -11.40
C LYS A 15 -8.98 -11.17 -9.95
N GLY A 16 -8.49 -12.34 -9.54
CA GLY A 16 -8.05 -12.59 -8.16
C GLY A 16 -6.85 -11.75 -7.76
N PHE A 17 -5.83 -11.69 -8.61
CA PHE A 17 -4.64 -10.91 -8.30
C PHE A 17 -4.90 -9.40 -8.39
N THR A 18 -5.73 -8.94 -9.35
CA THR A 18 -6.17 -7.52 -9.38
C THR A 18 -6.91 -7.12 -8.11
N SER A 19 -7.79 -7.98 -7.59
CA SER A 19 -8.44 -7.74 -6.30
C SER A 19 -7.43 -7.62 -5.15
N SER A 20 -6.38 -8.44 -5.18
CA SER A 20 -5.29 -8.36 -4.20
C SER A 20 -4.48 -7.06 -4.32
N ILE A 21 -4.22 -6.57 -5.54
CA ILE A 21 -3.52 -5.30 -5.79
C ILE A 21 -4.23 -4.12 -5.13
N TYR A 22 -5.56 -4.08 -5.17
CA TYR A 22 -6.34 -3.04 -4.52
C TYR A 22 -6.47 -3.28 -3.02
N LYS A 23 -6.72 -4.51 -2.59
CA LYS A 23 -6.91 -4.83 -1.16
C LYS A 23 -5.67 -4.56 -0.31
N PHE A 24 -4.48 -4.75 -0.88
CA PHE A 24 -3.21 -4.65 -0.18
C PHE A 24 -2.34 -3.50 -0.69
N ASP A 25 -2.92 -2.57 -1.45
CA ASP A 25 -2.24 -1.38 -1.96
C ASP A 25 -0.94 -1.65 -2.73
N TYR A 26 -0.86 -2.77 -3.46
CA TYR A 26 0.35 -3.10 -4.23
C TYR A 26 0.63 -2.10 -5.35
N HIS A 27 -0.40 -1.44 -5.87
CA HIS A 27 -0.24 -0.35 -6.84
C HIS A 27 0.52 0.85 -6.22
N LEU A 28 0.30 1.14 -4.93
CA LEU A 28 1.05 2.14 -4.17
C LEU A 28 2.48 1.68 -3.89
N GLN A 29 2.67 0.38 -3.59
CA GLN A 29 3.99 -0.23 -3.47
C GLN A 29 4.82 0.01 -4.74
N ALA A 30 4.27 -0.27 -5.92
CA ALA A 30 4.96 -0.08 -7.20
C ALA A 30 5.40 1.38 -7.42
N ALA A 31 4.50 2.34 -7.13
CA ALA A 31 4.81 3.77 -7.20
C ALA A 31 5.95 4.17 -6.26
N TRP A 32 5.94 3.66 -5.03
CA TRP A 32 7.00 3.92 -4.06
C TRP A 32 8.37 3.42 -4.53
N TYR A 33 8.43 2.19 -5.05
CA TYR A 33 9.67 1.63 -5.61
C TYR A 33 10.19 2.46 -6.77
N LYS A 34 9.33 2.83 -7.73
CA LYS A 34 9.71 3.67 -8.86
C LYS A 34 10.40 4.94 -8.36
N ARG A 35 9.76 5.66 -7.43
CA ARG A 35 10.28 6.92 -6.91
C ARG A 35 11.60 6.75 -6.16
N ALA A 36 11.72 5.71 -5.35
CA ALA A 36 12.94 5.42 -4.60
C ALA A 36 14.13 5.14 -5.54
N TYR A 37 13.94 4.30 -6.55
CA TYR A 37 14.97 3.99 -7.54
C TYR A 37 15.35 5.20 -8.39
N GLU A 38 14.37 5.99 -8.84
CA GLU A 38 14.65 7.24 -9.57
C GLU A 38 15.43 8.24 -8.73
N ARG A 39 15.10 8.36 -7.44
CA ARG A 39 15.85 9.21 -6.51
C ARG A 39 17.27 8.72 -6.24
N ALA A 40 17.52 7.42 -6.42
CA ALA A 40 18.85 6.82 -6.38
C ALA A 40 19.60 6.91 -7.73
N GLY A 41 19.03 7.56 -8.75
CA GLY A 41 19.67 7.78 -10.05
C GLY A 41 19.39 6.70 -11.10
N TYR A 42 18.49 5.76 -10.84
CA TYR A 42 18.14 4.71 -11.80
C TYR A 42 16.92 5.10 -12.63
N LYS A 43 16.94 4.77 -13.93
CA LYS A 43 15.75 4.87 -14.78
C LYS A 43 14.90 3.60 -14.66
N VAL A 44 13.68 3.74 -14.13
CA VAL A 44 12.69 2.65 -14.03
C VAL A 44 11.83 2.64 -15.29
N GLU A 45 11.87 1.53 -16.02
CA GLU A 45 11.12 1.34 -17.28
C GLU A 45 9.80 0.61 -17.04
N GLY A 46 9.66 -0.10 -15.92
CA GLY A 46 8.44 -0.80 -15.56
C GLY A 46 8.54 -1.53 -14.23
N PHE A 47 7.39 -1.99 -13.75
CA PHE A 47 7.26 -2.77 -12.53
C PHE A 47 6.43 -4.02 -12.81
N ALA A 48 6.89 -5.18 -12.34
CA ALA A 48 6.19 -6.44 -12.50
C ALA A 48 6.00 -7.15 -11.16
N PHE A 49 4.79 -7.65 -10.93
CA PHE A 49 4.54 -8.66 -9.91
C PHE A 49 4.67 -10.05 -10.52
N VAL A 50 5.44 -10.93 -9.89
CA VAL A 50 5.40 -12.37 -10.15
C VAL A 50 4.53 -12.99 -9.07
N ALA A 51 3.30 -13.36 -9.41
CA ALA A 51 2.34 -13.92 -8.47
C ALA A 51 2.27 -15.44 -8.63
N GLN A 52 2.49 -16.17 -7.55
CA GLN A 52 2.42 -17.63 -7.50
C GLN A 52 1.39 -18.11 -6.47
N GLU A 53 0.54 -19.06 -6.85
CA GLU A 53 -0.42 -19.67 -5.93
C GLU A 53 0.26 -20.52 -4.86
N LYS A 54 -0.28 -20.48 -3.65
CA LYS A 54 0.25 -21.22 -2.48
C LYS A 54 -0.09 -22.71 -2.49
N LYS A 55 -1.01 -23.16 -3.35
CA LYS A 55 -1.51 -24.54 -3.40
C LYS A 55 -1.33 -25.12 -4.80
N LEU A 56 -1.28 -26.45 -4.91
CA LEU A 56 -1.23 -27.16 -6.19
C LEU A 56 -2.35 -26.68 -7.12
N PRO A 57 -2.07 -26.43 -8.42
CA PRO A 57 -0.83 -26.78 -9.14
C PRO A 57 0.30 -25.72 -9.05
N TYR A 58 0.25 -24.78 -8.10
CA TYR A 58 1.21 -23.68 -7.93
C TYR A 58 1.30 -22.79 -9.17
N ALA A 59 0.14 -22.49 -9.79
CA ALA A 59 0.07 -21.65 -10.96
C ALA A 59 0.74 -20.29 -10.69
N SER A 60 1.38 -19.73 -11.72
CA SER A 60 2.02 -18.42 -11.63
C SER A 60 1.70 -17.55 -12.83
N LYS A 61 1.73 -16.23 -12.61
CA LYS A 61 1.51 -15.22 -13.64
C LYS A 61 2.29 -13.94 -13.33
N ILE A 62 2.72 -13.27 -14.39
CA ILE A 62 3.39 -11.98 -14.33
C ILE A 62 2.38 -10.87 -14.62
N PHE A 63 2.32 -9.87 -13.76
CA PHE A 63 1.44 -8.72 -13.86
C PHE A 63 2.25 -7.43 -13.95
N TRP A 64 2.03 -6.65 -14.99
CA TRP A 64 2.74 -5.40 -15.22
C TRP A 64 1.93 -4.21 -14.73
N ILE A 65 2.60 -3.26 -14.08
CA ILE A 65 2.06 -1.93 -13.80
C ILE A 65 2.72 -0.93 -14.74
N SER A 66 1.91 -0.12 -15.41
CA SER A 66 2.40 0.89 -16.35
C SER A 66 3.10 2.05 -15.61
N ASN A 67 4.02 2.74 -16.28
CA ASN A 67 4.64 3.95 -15.72
C ASN A 67 3.59 5.01 -15.37
N ALA A 68 2.56 5.17 -16.21
CA ALA A 68 1.48 6.13 -15.97
C ALA A 68 0.68 5.81 -14.71
N ASP A 69 0.43 4.53 -14.42
CA ASP A 69 -0.29 4.13 -13.20
C ASP A 69 0.59 4.27 -11.95
N MET A 70 1.90 4.01 -12.08
CA MET A 70 2.86 4.30 -11.00
C MET A 70 2.93 5.81 -10.70
N ASP A 71 2.88 6.67 -11.73
CA ASP A 71 2.87 8.11 -11.55
C ASP A 71 1.60 8.61 -10.83
N LYS A 72 0.43 8.06 -11.21
CA LYS A 72 -0.82 8.32 -10.49
C LYS A 72 -0.77 7.84 -9.04
N GLY A 73 -0.23 6.64 -8.82
CA GLY A 73 -0.02 6.09 -7.47
C GLY A 73 0.87 6.99 -6.63
N TRP A 74 1.92 7.58 -7.23
CA TRP A 74 2.81 8.51 -6.52
C TRP A 74 2.08 9.77 -6.07
N VAL A 75 1.20 10.35 -6.88
CA VAL A 75 0.40 11.53 -6.46
C VAL A 75 -0.44 11.22 -5.22
N TYR A 76 -1.11 10.08 -5.19
CA TYR A 76 -1.89 9.66 -4.02
C TYR A 76 -1.00 9.43 -2.80
N LEU A 77 0.13 8.79 -3.02
CA LEU A 77 1.05 8.40 -1.97
C LEU A 77 1.82 9.59 -1.37
N ASP A 78 2.17 10.59 -2.18
CA ASP A 78 2.80 11.84 -1.71
C ASP A 78 1.86 12.62 -0.76
N ARG A 79 0.55 12.61 -1.05
CA ARG A 79 -0.47 13.12 -0.13
C ARG A 79 -0.49 12.35 1.19
N LEU A 80 -0.48 11.02 1.14
CA LEU A 80 -0.45 10.19 2.36
C LEU A 80 0.83 10.40 3.18
N ILE A 81 2.00 10.54 2.54
CA ILE A 81 3.24 10.90 3.24
C ILE A 81 3.09 12.26 3.95
N THR A 82 2.46 13.23 3.28
CA THR A 82 2.26 14.58 3.84
C THR A 82 1.36 14.54 5.07
N GLU A 83 0.24 13.81 4.99
CA GLU A 83 -0.66 13.57 6.13
C GLU A 83 0.05 12.81 7.26
N TYR A 84 0.84 11.79 6.93
CA TYR A 84 1.64 11.08 7.92
C TYR A 84 2.64 12.01 8.64
N LYS A 85 3.34 12.87 7.89
CA LYS A 85 4.29 13.83 8.46
C LYS A 85 3.62 14.87 9.35
N SER A 86 2.40 15.32 9.04
CA SER A 86 1.70 16.27 9.90
C SER A 86 1.39 15.65 11.26
N VAL A 87 0.94 14.39 11.28
CA VAL A 87 0.68 13.65 12.52
C VAL A 87 1.97 13.45 13.33
N VAL A 88 3.06 13.05 12.68
CA VAL A 88 4.37 12.92 13.33
C VAL A 88 4.84 14.25 13.94
N ASN A 89 4.44 15.38 13.35
CA ASN A 89 4.78 16.73 13.83
C ASN A 89 3.75 17.31 14.82
N GLY A 90 2.88 16.47 15.39
CA GLY A 90 1.99 16.87 16.50
C GLY A 90 0.59 17.33 16.08
N VAL A 91 0.19 17.14 14.82
CA VAL A 91 -1.22 17.24 14.45
C VAL A 91 -1.96 16.01 14.96
N ASP A 92 -3.15 16.20 15.53
CA ASP A 92 -3.95 15.08 16.00
C ASP A 92 -4.30 14.11 14.86
N PRO A 93 -4.15 12.79 15.08
CA PRO A 93 -4.56 11.81 14.10
C PRO A 93 -6.09 11.78 13.95
N THR A 94 -6.54 11.58 12.72
CA THR A 94 -7.90 11.20 12.36
C THR A 94 -8.20 9.75 12.75
N ILE A 95 -9.48 9.36 12.77
CA ILE A 95 -9.90 7.97 12.95
C ILE A 95 -9.27 6.97 11.96
N TYR A 96 -8.78 7.45 10.81
CA TYR A 96 -8.17 6.62 9.77
C TYR A 96 -6.65 6.41 9.96
N ASN A 97 -6.01 7.14 10.87
CA ASN A 97 -4.58 7.05 11.15
C ASN A 97 -4.26 6.99 12.66
N THR A 98 -5.26 6.72 13.51
CA THR A 98 -5.10 6.37 14.92
C THR A 98 -4.72 4.89 15.11
N PRO A 99 -3.99 4.53 16.17
CA PRO A 99 -3.80 3.13 16.57
C PRO A 99 -5.14 2.38 16.74
N HIS A 100 -5.16 1.09 16.45
CA HIS A 100 -6.36 0.23 16.62
C HIS A 100 -6.78 0.04 18.09
N GLN A 101 -5.91 0.40 19.04
CA GLN A 101 -6.19 0.33 20.47
C GLN A 101 -6.63 1.71 20.94
N VAL A 102 -7.87 1.80 21.43
CA VAL A 102 -8.45 3.00 22.00
C VAL A 102 -8.84 2.67 23.44
N ASN A 103 -8.29 3.42 24.39
CA ASN A 103 -8.73 3.34 25.78
C ASN A 103 -9.97 4.22 25.96
N ILE A 104 -10.97 3.72 26.70
CA ILE A 104 -12.20 4.46 26.99
C ILE A 104 -12.20 4.75 28.49
N ASP A 105 -12.15 6.03 28.85
CA ASP A 105 -12.38 6.48 30.22
C ASP A 105 -13.86 6.77 30.43
N ILE A 106 -14.53 6.00 31.28
CA ILE A 106 -15.93 6.22 31.64
C ILE A 106 -16.00 7.29 32.72
N VAL A 107 -16.44 8.50 32.35
CA VAL A 107 -16.80 9.54 33.31
C VAL A 107 -18.21 9.26 33.84
N TRP A 108 -18.29 8.71 35.05
CA TRP A 108 -19.56 8.57 35.76
C TRP A 108 -20.08 9.98 36.10
N ARG A 109 -21.30 10.31 35.66
CA ARG A 109 -22.01 11.50 36.15
C ARG A 109 -22.10 11.35 37.66
N LYS A 110 -21.60 12.34 38.41
CA LYS A 110 -21.84 12.42 39.86
C LYS A 110 -23.34 12.30 40.08
N GLU A 111 -23.76 11.24 40.75
CA GLU A 111 -25.08 11.18 41.37
C GLU A 111 -25.09 12.28 42.45
N ASN A 112 -25.91 13.29 42.20
CA ASN A 112 -26.51 14.24 43.15
C ASN A 112 -25.79 14.49 44.48
N GLU A 113 -25.22 15.68 44.62
CA GLU A 113 -25.33 16.49 45.84
C GLU A 113 -25.64 17.95 45.46
#